data_AF-A0A1H7TY11-F1
#
_entry.id   AF-A0A1H7TY11-F1
#
_cell.length_a   1.000
_cell.length_b   1.000
_cell.length_c   1.000
_cell.angle_alpha   90.00
_cell.angle_beta   90.00
_cell.angle_gamma   90.00
#
_symmetry.space_group_name_H-M   'P 1'
#
loop_
_entity.id
_entity.type
_entity.pdbx_description
1 polymer ?
#
loop_
_entity_poly.entity_id
_entity_poly.type
_entity_poly.pdbx_seq_one_letter_code
_entity_poly.pdbx_strand_id
1 'polypeptide(L)'
;MAAIEISVRTNVREFERGLNDWVRKQIPFATVQSLNAMAWESRGAVQDAMRSDFDNPVPRTINSVRVGKATKQSLRATVWIDDEPNKGIPPEKWLSAEILGGPRHHKRFERALQARGLMPSGTYAVPGAGAPLDASGNIPGSFLVQLLSYLAAFGEQGYRANMTDKRRKRLHNIVVSEKGYKKIAGVAYFVSKGTGRNLHLPAGIYSKTGTHGSDIKPVIRFVRIPSYVERLPFGQIVEQRVKSRFDEILSEQFARAIASAKR
;
A
#
# COMPACT_ATOMS: atom_id res chain seq x y z
N MET A 1 48.55 67.94 12.03
CA MET A 1 47.82 66.69 12.29
C MET A 1 47.71 65.94 10.97
N ALA A 2 48.22 64.72 10.87
CA ALA A 2 48.11 63.91 9.66
C ALA A 2 46.73 63.22 9.66
N ALA A 3 45.87 63.55 8.70
CA ALA A 3 44.61 62.86 8.48
C ALA A 3 44.82 61.86 7.33
N ILE A 4 44.64 60.57 7.62
CA ILE A 4 44.58 59.52 6.60
C ILE A 4 43.10 59.31 6.29
N GLU A 5 42.67 59.72 5.11
CA GLU A 5 41.32 59.46 4.60
C GLU A 5 41.28 58.06 3.98
N ILE A 6 40.66 57.10 4.67
CA ILE A 6 40.45 55.74 4.13
C ILE A 6 39.19 55.74 3.27
N SER A 7 39.35 56.02 1.98
CA SER A 7 38.26 55.97 0.99
C SER A 7 38.09 54.55 0.43
N VAL A 8 37.05 53.84 0.86
CA VAL A 8 36.65 52.49 0.39
C VAL A 8 35.79 52.56 -0.89
N ARG A 9 36.15 53.39 -1.88
CA ARG A 9 35.32 53.54 -3.10
C ARG A 9 35.66 52.53 -4.20
N THR A 10 36.91 52.06 -4.23
CA THR A 10 37.39 51.20 -5.33
C THR A 10 37.06 49.72 -5.11
N ASN A 11 37.02 49.26 -3.85
CA ASN A 11 36.76 47.85 -3.52
C ASN A 11 35.26 47.51 -3.35
N VAL A 12 34.39 48.50 -3.18
CA VAL A 12 32.96 48.25 -2.96
C VAL A 12 32.30 47.66 -4.20
N ARG A 13 32.65 48.11 -5.41
CA ARG A 13 32.04 47.59 -6.64
C ARG A 13 32.44 46.15 -6.96
N GLU A 14 33.71 45.78 -6.73
CA GLU A 14 34.17 44.40 -6.89
C GLU A 14 33.61 43.49 -5.80
N PHE A 15 33.56 43.97 -4.56
CA PHE A 15 32.91 43.28 -3.45
C PHE A 15 31.41 43.10 -3.70
N GLU A 16 30.68 44.12 -4.16
CA GLU A 16 29.26 44.06 -4.53
C GLU A 16 29.00 43.10 -5.70
N ARG A 17 29.88 43.06 -6.71
CA ARG A 17 29.79 42.07 -7.80
C ARG A 17 30.05 40.65 -7.29
N GLY A 18 31.09 40.45 -6.48
CA GLY A 18 31.38 39.17 -5.84
C GLY A 18 30.24 38.69 -4.95
N LEU A 19 29.64 39.60 -4.19
CA LEU A 19 28.46 39.34 -3.35
C LEU A 19 27.22 39.00 -4.22
N ASN A 20 26.98 39.73 -5.31
CA ASN A 20 25.87 39.46 -6.23
C ASN A 20 26.00 38.09 -6.91
N ASP A 21 27.17 37.76 -7.46
CA ASP A 21 27.40 36.47 -8.12
C ASP A 21 27.37 35.31 -7.12
N TRP A 22 27.79 35.57 -5.87
CA TRP A 22 27.69 34.62 -4.77
C TRP A 22 26.23 34.36 -4.36
N VAL A 23 25.44 35.42 -4.12
CA VAL A 23 24.00 35.31 -3.81
C VAL A 23 23.28 34.56 -4.94
N ARG A 24 23.58 34.90 -6.20
CA ARG A 24 22.98 34.25 -7.38
C ARG A 24 23.25 32.75 -7.47
N LYS A 25 24.40 32.28 -7.01
CA LYS A 25 24.73 30.83 -7.00
C LYS A 25 24.12 30.09 -5.82
N GLN A 26 23.98 30.75 -4.66
CA GLN A 26 23.46 30.13 -3.44
C GLN A 26 21.93 30.04 -3.42
N ILE A 27 21.22 30.99 -4.04
CA ILE A 27 19.76 30.97 -4.12
C ILE A 27 19.24 29.64 -4.72
N PRO A 28 19.64 29.19 -5.93
CA PRO A 28 19.14 27.93 -6.48
C PRO A 28 19.52 26.71 -5.65
N PHE A 29 20.70 26.72 -5.02
CA PHE A 29 21.15 25.63 -4.16
C PHE A 29 20.29 25.53 -2.89
N ALA A 30 20.10 26.64 -2.18
CA ALA A 30 19.24 26.71 -1.00
C ALA A 30 17.78 26.33 -1.34
N THR A 31 17.25 26.81 -2.47
CA THR A 31 15.91 26.43 -2.95
C THR A 31 15.79 24.93 -3.18
N VAL A 32 16.75 24.30 -3.86
CA VAL A 32 16.74 22.84 -4.08
C VAL A 32 16.79 22.08 -2.75
N GLN A 33 17.63 22.50 -1.81
CA GLN A 33 17.72 21.86 -0.50
C GLN A 33 16.41 22.02 0.29
N SER A 34 15.79 23.19 0.23
CA SER A 34 14.51 23.48 0.89
C SER A 34 13.39 22.62 0.34
N LEU A 35 13.27 22.54 -1.00
CA LEU A 35 12.28 21.68 -1.66
C LEU A 35 12.46 20.21 -1.30
N ASN A 36 13.71 19.74 -1.26
CA ASN A 36 14.03 18.36 -0.89
C ASN A 36 13.70 18.08 0.59
N ALA A 37 14.09 18.97 1.50
CA ALA A 37 13.79 18.85 2.93
C ALA A 37 12.27 18.81 3.16
N MET A 38 11.53 19.71 2.51
CA MET A 38 10.06 19.76 2.58
C MET A 38 9.39 18.51 2.03
N ALA A 39 9.91 17.92 0.95
CA ALA A 39 9.39 16.68 0.41
C ALA A 39 9.61 15.49 1.36
N TRP A 40 10.78 15.40 2.02
CA TRP A 40 11.05 14.38 3.03
C TRP A 40 10.18 14.53 4.27
N GLU A 41 9.96 15.75 4.73
CA GLU A 41 9.07 16.01 5.85
C GLU A 41 7.61 15.68 5.51
N SER A 42 7.15 16.10 4.33
CA SER A 42 5.80 15.78 3.85
C SER A 42 5.60 14.27 3.74
N ARG A 43 6.61 13.53 3.24
CA ARG A 43 6.61 12.06 3.27
C ARG A 43 6.45 11.52 4.69
N GLY A 44 7.20 12.04 5.67
CA GLY A 44 7.09 11.65 7.06
C GLY A 44 5.67 11.85 7.60
N ALA A 45 5.09 13.03 7.39
CA ALA A 45 3.74 13.36 7.81
C ALA A 45 2.68 12.43 7.21
N VAL A 46 2.79 12.09 5.92
CA VAL A 46 1.89 11.11 5.29
C VAL A 46 2.08 9.73 5.90
N GLN A 47 3.33 9.30 6.13
CA GLN A 47 3.60 8.00 6.76
C GLN A 47 3.03 7.91 8.19
N ASP A 48 3.05 9.00 8.94
CA ASP A 48 2.46 9.07 10.27
C ASP A 48 0.93 9.01 10.23
N ALA A 49 0.30 9.73 9.30
CA ALA A 49 -1.13 9.61 9.05
C ALA A 49 -1.53 8.17 8.68
N MET A 50 -0.75 7.51 7.80
CA MET A 50 -0.98 6.10 7.47
C MET A 50 -0.85 5.15 8.67
N ARG A 51 0.02 5.46 9.65
CA ARG A 51 0.15 4.66 10.88
C ARG A 51 -1.01 4.88 11.85
N SER A 52 -1.61 6.07 11.83
CA SER A 52 -2.73 6.45 12.66
C SER A 52 -4.05 5.92 12.12
N ASP A 53 -4.29 6.09 10.81
CA ASP A 53 -5.62 5.93 10.21
C ASP A 53 -5.87 4.51 9.69
N PHE A 54 -4.81 3.71 9.49
CA PHE A 54 -4.92 2.34 9.03
C PHE A 54 -4.81 1.34 10.18
N ASP A 55 -5.64 0.30 10.11
CA ASP A 55 -5.57 -0.83 11.03
C ASP A 55 -4.40 -1.76 10.66
N ASN A 56 -3.36 -1.80 11.49
CA ASN A 56 -2.18 -2.67 11.34
C ASN A 56 -1.54 -2.66 9.92
N PRO A 57 -1.15 -1.48 9.40
CA PRO A 57 -0.61 -1.36 8.05
C PRO A 57 0.72 -2.10 7.91
N VAL A 58 0.84 -2.92 6.86
CA VAL A 58 2.11 -3.59 6.56
C VAL A 58 3.19 -2.57 6.18
N PRO A 59 4.48 -2.81 6.52
CA PRO A 59 5.55 -1.86 6.22
C PRO A 59 5.65 -1.47 4.74
N ARG A 60 5.28 -2.39 3.83
CA ARG A 60 5.22 -2.11 2.39
C ARG A 60 4.24 -0.99 2.04
N THR A 61 3.12 -0.90 2.75
CA THR A 61 2.11 0.14 2.55
C THR A 61 2.67 1.48 3.01
N ILE A 62 3.24 1.56 4.23
CA ILE A 62 3.82 2.81 4.76
C ILE A 62 4.99 3.29 3.91
N ASN A 63 5.88 2.37 3.50
CA ASN A 63 7.07 2.70 2.72
C ASN A 63 6.79 2.97 1.24
N SER A 64 5.53 2.88 0.81
CA SER A 64 5.14 3.20 -0.57
C SER A 64 5.15 4.70 -0.88
N VAL A 65 5.18 5.57 0.13
CA VAL A 65 5.33 7.01 -0.10
C VAL A 65 6.76 7.30 -0.56
N ARG A 66 6.90 7.80 -1.79
CA ARG A 66 8.16 8.11 -2.46
C ARG A 66 8.38 9.62 -2.57
N VAL A 67 9.66 9.99 -2.70
CA VAL A 67 10.12 11.36 -2.88
C VAL A 67 11.01 11.43 -4.10
N GLY A 68 10.68 12.37 -4.98
CA GLY A 68 11.43 12.72 -6.18
C GLY A 68 12.11 14.03 -5.89
N LYS A 69 13.44 13.99 -5.90
CA LYS A 69 14.25 15.13 -5.46
C LYS A 69 14.24 16.23 -6.51
N ALA A 70 14.14 17.48 -6.05
CA ALA A 70 14.45 18.64 -6.85
C ALA A 70 15.94 18.63 -7.22
N THR A 71 16.23 19.12 -8.43
CA THR A 71 17.58 19.32 -8.95
C THR A 71 17.77 20.78 -9.33
N LYS A 72 19.02 21.20 -9.61
CA LYS A 72 19.27 22.58 -10.07
C LYS A 72 18.61 22.86 -11.43
N GLN A 73 18.38 21.82 -12.23
CA GLN A 73 17.71 21.89 -13.53
C GLN A 73 16.18 21.83 -13.39
N SER A 74 15.68 21.18 -12.34
CA SER A 74 14.25 21.03 -12.05
C SER A 74 13.98 21.39 -10.60
N LEU A 75 13.54 22.64 -10.37
CA LEU A 75 13.16 23.17 -9.05
C LEU A 75 11.78 22.65 -8.60
N ARG A 76 11.57 21.33 -8.72
CA ARG A 76 10.34 20.65 -8.35
C ARG A 76 10.70 19.39 -7.59
N ALA A 77 10.19 19.28 -6.37
CA ALA A 77 10.17 18.02 -5.63
C ALA A 77 8.75 17.44 -5.70
N THR A 78 8.64 16.12 -5.81
CA THR A 78 7.35 15.43 -5.87
C THR A 78 7.26 14.39 -4.76
N VAL A 79 6.06 14.25 -4.19
CA VAL A 79 5.72 13.19 -3.24
C VAL A 79 4.57 12.41 -3.84
N TRP A 80 4.73 11.10 -4.00
CA TRP A 80 3.71 10.24 -4.62
C TRP A 80 3.70 8.86 -3.97
N ILE A 81 2.68 8.06 -4.32
CA ILE A 81 2.61 6.65 -3.96
C ILE A 81 3.25 5.83 -5.08
N ASP A 82 4.12 4.90 -4.70
CA ASP A 82 4.83 3.99 -5.60
C ASP A 82 3.87 3.27 -6.58
N ASP A 83 4.05 3.56 -7.87
CA ASP A 83 3.32 3.06 -9.04
C ASP A 83 4.13 2.03 -9.84
N GLU A 84 5.45 1.99 -9.64
CA GLU A 84 6.39 1.09 -10.32
C GLU A 84 7.15 0.16 -9.34
N PRO A 85 6.53 -0.92 -8.87
CA PRO A 85 7.19 -1.81 -7.93
C PRO A 85 8.22 -2.68 -8.65
N ASN A 86 9.42 -2.81 -8.06
CA ASN A 86 10.43 -3.78 -8.48
C ASN A 86 9.88 -5.23 -8.55
N LYS A 87 8.92 -5.57 -7.67
CA LYS A 87 8.23 -6.87 -7.63
C LYS A 87 6.80 -6.71 -7.11
N GLY A 88 5.86 -7.44 -7.72
CA GLY A 88 4.49 -7.57 -7.25
C GLY A 88 3.54 -6.51 -7.82
N ILE A 89 2.42 -6.29 -7.12
CA ILE A 89 1.42 -5.29 -7.50
C ILE A 89 1.90 -3.90 -7.00
N PRO A 90 1.67 -2.81 -7.77
CA PRO A 90 1.99 -1.46 -7.32
C PRO A 90 1.14 -1.05 -6.12
N PRO A 91 1.74 -0.44 -5.08
CA PRO A 91 0.99 0.13 -3.96
C PRO A 91 -0.12 1.08 -4.34
N GLU A 92 0.09 1.89 -5.36
CA GLU A 92 -0.93 2.77 -5.93
C GLU A 92 -2.26 2.04 -6.18
N LYS A 93 -2.23 0.79 -6.67
CA LYS A 93 -3.46 0.04 -7.04
C LYS A 93 -4.37 -0.32 -5.88
N TRP A 94 -3.86 -0.39 -4.65
CA TRP A 94 -4.70 -0.65 -3.48
C TRP A 94 -4.88 0.57 -2.59
N LEU A 95 -3.98 1.55 -2.66
CA LEU A 95 -4.11 2.82 -1.93
C LEU A 95 -4.97 3.84 -2.67
N SER A 96 -5.16 3.72 -3.99
CA SER A 96 -5.95 4.66 -4.78
C SER A 96 -7.38 4.83 -4.25
N ALA A 97 -8.04 3.75 -3.84
CA ALA A 97 -9.38 3.81 -3.28
C ALA A 97 -9.42 4.49 -1.89
N GLU A 98 -8.33 4.42 -1.13
CA GLU A 98 -8.23 5.09 0.18
C GLU A 98 -7.89 6.58 0.04
N ILE A 99 -7.25 6.98 -1.06
CA ILE A 99 -6.81 8.35 -1.34
C ILE A 99 -7.85 9.15 -2.15
N LEU A 100 -8.39 8.55 -3.20
CA LEU A 100 -9.32 9.21 -4.13
C LEU A 100 -10.78 8.84 -3.86
N GLY A 101 -11.01 7.85 -3.00
CA GLY A 101 -12.32 7.23 -2.82
C GLY A 101 -12.70 6.29 -3.96
N GLY A 102 -13.92 5.75 -3.88
CA GLY A 102 -14.52 4.95 -4.96
C GLY A 102 -14.36 3.42 -4.80
N PRO A 103 -14.60 2.65 -5.88
CA PRO A 103 -14.55 1.19 -5.81
C PRO A 103 -13.12 0.67 -5.80
N ARG A 104 -12.81 -0.24 -4.86
CA ARG A 104 -11.53 -0.95 -4.84
C ARG A 104 -11.43 -1.89 -6.05
N HIS A 105 -10.26 -1.94 -6.68
CA HIS A 105 -9.99 -2.92 -7.74
C HIS A 105 -10.07 -4.36 -7.20
N HIS A 106 -10.62 -5.28 -8.00
CA HIS A 106 -10.58 -6.71 -7.66
C HIS A 106 -9.15 -7.25 -7.61
N LYS A 107 -8.84 -8.00 -6.55
CA LYS A 107 -7.58 -8.73 -6.40
C LYS A 107 -7.50 -9.83 -7.46
N ARG A 108 -6.28 -10.28 -7.78
CA ARG A 108 -6.08 -11.34 -8.79
C ARG A 108 -6.85 -12.62 -8.47
N PHE A 109 -6.90 -13.04 -7.21
CA PHE A 109 -7.65 -14.24 -6.81
C PHE A 109 -9.16 -14.06 -6.91
N GLU A 110 -9.69 -12.86 -6.61
CA GLU A 110 -11.12 -12.55 -6.76
C GLU A 110 -11.52 -12.69 -8.23
N ARG A 111 -10.72 -12.13 -9.15
CA ARG A 111 -10.93 -12.28 -10.60
C ARG A 111 -10.87 -13.75 -11.04
N ALA A 112 -9.96 -14.54 -10.49
CA ALA A 112 -9.87 -15.98 -10.81
C ALA A 112 -11.11 -16.75 -10.35
N LEU A 113 -11.64 -16.45 -9.16
CA LEU A 113 -12.88 -17.05 -8.65
C LEU A 113 -14.10 -16.60 -9.47
N GLN A 114 -14.17 -15.32 -9.84
CA GLN A 114 -15.24 -14.78 -10.69
C GLN A 114 -15.22 -15.41 -12.09
N ALA A 115 -14.05 -15.54 -12.71
CA ALA A 115 -13.88 -16.16 -14.02
C ALA A 115 -14.35 -17.62 -14.07
N ARG A 116 -14.35 -18.30 -12.92
CA ARG A 116 -14.82 -19.69 -12.77
C ARG A 116 -16.25 -19.80 -12.24
N GLY A 117 -16.96 -18.68 -12.10
CA GLY A 117 -18.34 -18.64 -11.60
C GLY A 117 -18.49 -19.07 -10.13
N LEU A 118 -17.38 -19.06 -9.38
CA LEU A 118 -17.35 -19.41 -7.95
C LEU A 118 -17.67 -18.19 -7.07
N MET A 119 -17.31 -17.01 -7.53
CA MET A 119 -17.58 -15.75 -6.84
C MET A 119 -18.52 -14.89 -7.69
N PRO A 120 -19.62 -14.36 -7.14
CA PRO A 120 -20.50 -13.47 -7.88
C PRO A 120 -19.77 -12.19 -8.35
N SER A 121 -20.04 -11.75 -9.58
CA SER A 121 -19.53 -10.48 -10.10
C SER A 121 -19.98 -9.29 -9.23
N GLY A 122 -19.11 -8.30 -9.06
CA GLY A 122 -19.40 -7.11 -8.24
C GLY A 122 -19.40 -7.35 -6.73
N THR A 123 -18.98 -8.52 -6.25
CA THR A 123 -18.73 -8.78 -4.83
C THR A 123 -17.24 -8.73 -4.51
N TYR A 124 -16.90 -8.65 -3.23
CA TYR A 124 -15.53 -8.65 -2.71
C TYR A 124 -15.34 -9.76 -1.69
N ALA A 125 -14.14 -10.32 -1.64
CA ALA A 125 -13.76 -11.36 -0.70
C ALA A 125 -13.26 -10.73 0.60
N VAL A 126 -13.96 -11.01 1.70
CA VAL A 126 -13.55 -10.63 3.06
C VAL A 126 -13.27 -11.88 3.90
N PRO A 127 -12.29 -11.83 4.82
CA PRO A 127 -12.02 -12.96 5.70
C PRO A 127 -13.25 -13.33 6.55
N GLY A 128 -13.50 -14.64 6.69
CA GLY A 128 -14.43 -15.19 7.66
C GLY A 128 -13.72 -15.72 8.91
N ALA A 129 -14.48 -16.14 9.92
CA ALA A 129 -13.93 -16.63 11.19
C ALA A 129 -13.05 -17.89 11.06
N GLY A 130 -13.16 -18.63 9.96
CA GLY A 130 -12.32 -19.79 9.64
C GLY A 130 -11.10 -19.46 8.77
N ALA A 131 -10.85 -18.19 8.45
CA ALA A 131 -9.69 -17.79 7.66
C ALA A 131 -8.42 -17.80 8.52
N PRO A 132 -7.30 -18.38 8.05
CA PRO A 132 -6.00 -18.09 8.65
C PRO A 132 -5.65 -16.63 8.34
N LEU A 133 -5.25 -15.89 9.37
CA LEU A 133 -4.78 -14.51 9.26
C LEU A 133 -3.30 -14.43 9.63
N ASP A 134 -2.57 -13.55 8.95
CA ASP A 134 -1.23 -13.16 9.35
C ASP A 134 -1.25 -12.11 10.47
N ALA A 135 -0.07 -11.69 10.93
CA ALA A 135 0.08 -10.69 11.99
C ALA A 135 -0.58 -9.33 11.66
N SER A 136 -0.84 -9.04 10.39
CA SER A 136 -1.51 -7.82 9.93
C SER A 136 -2.99 -8.05 9.60
N GLY A 137 -3.57 -9.19 9.99
CA GLY A 137 -4.98 -9.50 9.75
C GLY A 137 -5.32 -9.83 8.30
N ASN A 138 -4.32 -10.06 7.45
CA ASN A 138 -4.52 -10.44 6.05
C ASN A 138 -4.53 -11.96 5.88
N ILE A 139 -5.26 -12.45 4.87
CA ILE A 139 -5.17 -13.87 4.50
C ILE A 139 -3.81 -14.10 3.82
N PRO A 140 -2.99 -15.06 4.29
CA PRO A 140 -1.70 -15.36 3.69
C PRO A 140 -1.83 -15.71 2.20
N GLY A 141 -0.94 -15.15 1.37
CA GLY A 141 -0.95 -15.40 -0.07
C GLY A 141 -0.79 -16.88 -0.44
N SER A 142 0.01 -17.62 0.33
CA SER A 142 0.18 -19.08 0.18
C SER A 142 -1.13 -19.84 0.38
N PHE A 143 -1.93 -19.44 1.37
CA PHE A 143 -3.25 -20.02 1.61
C PHE A 143 -4.21 -19.72 0.47
N LEU A 144 -4.24 -18.47 -0.04
CA LEU A 144 -5.06 -18.12 -1.21
C LEU A 144 -4.68 -18.96 -2.44
N VAL A 145 -3.39 -19.16 -2.68
CA VAL A 145 -2.90 -20.01 -3.78
C VAL A 145 -3.34 -21.46 -3.60
N GLN A 146 -3.22 -22.02 -2.39
CA GLN A 146 -3.71 -23.37 -2.08
C GLN A 146 -5.23 -23.49 -2.27
N LEU A 147 -5.98 -22.48 -1.85
CA LEU A 147 -7.44 -22.45 -1.95
C LEU A 147 -7.89 -22.39 -3.42
N LEU A 148 -7.27 -21.53 -4.23
CA LEU A 148 -7.51 -21.48 -5.68
C LEU A 148 -7.19 -22.82 -6.34
N SER A 149 -6.05 -23.44 -5.98
CA SER A 149 -5.66 -24.76 -6.50
C SER A 149 -6.68 -25.83 -6.12
N TYR A 150 -7.15 -25.84 -4.88
CA TYR A 150 -8.16 -26.78 -4.40
C TYR A 150 -9.48 -26.64 -5.16
N LEU A 151 -9.92 -25.41 -5.41
CA LEU A 151 -11.17 -25.04 -6.10
C LEU A 151 -11.07 -25.12 -7.64
N ALA A 152 -9.94 -25.57 -8.18
CA ALA A 152 -9.66 -25.59 -9.61
C ALA A 152 -9.82 -24.21 -10.30
N ALA A 153 -9.45 -23.15 -9.57
CA ALA A 153 -9.73 -21.78 -9.97
C ALA A 153 -8.63 -21.13 -10.82
N PHE A 154 -7.47 -21.78 -11.00
CA PHE A 154 -6.42 -21.27 -11.88
C PHE A 154 -6.79 -21.50 -13.35
N GLY A 155 -6.40 -20.56 -14.23
CA GLY A 155 -6.41 -20.78 -15.68
C GLY A 155 -5.32 -21.79 -16.05
N GLU A 156 -5.68 -22.83 -16.80
CA GLU A 156 -4.73 -23.84 -17.29
C GLU A 156 -4.30 -23.48 -18.71
N GLN A 157 -3.43 -22.47 -18.85
CA GLN A 157 -2.71 -22.23 -20.10
C GLN A 157 -1.25 -22.68 -19.91
N GLY A 158 -0.92 -23.87 -20.42
CA GLY A 158 0.45 -24.41 -20.43
C GLY A 158 0.98 -25.03 -19.13
N TYR A 159 0.27 -24.94 -18.00
CA TYR A 159 0.67 -25.57 -16.72
C TYR A 159 -0.54 -25.92 -15.83
N ARG A 160 -0.54 -27.12 -15.21
CA ARG A 160 -1.58 -27.58 -14.28
C ARG A 160 -1.29 -27.11 -12.84
N ALA A 161 -1.75 -25.90 -12.51
CA ALA A 161 -1.67 -25.35 -11.15
C ALA A 161 -2.77 -25.87 -10.20
N ASN A 162 -3.80 -26.54 -10.72
CA ASN A 162 -4.93 -27.03 -9.95
C ASN A 162 -4.64 -28.37 -9.26
N MET A 163 -5.22 -28.54 -8.08
CA MET A 163 -4.99 -29.70 -7.23
C MET A 163 -5.69 -30.94 -7.78
N THR A 164 -4.95 -32.05 -7.86
CA THR A 164 -5.54 -33.34 -8.28
C THR A 164 -6.51 -33.88 -7.24
N ASP A 165 -7.46 -34.69 -7.69
CA ASP A 165 -8.44 -35.34 -6.80
C ASP A 165 -7.78 -36.20 -5.72
N LYS A 166 -6.65 -36.87 -6.05
CA LYS A 166 -5.86 -37.64 -5.08
C LYS A 166 -5.32 -36.76 -3.95
N ARG A 167 -4.80 -35.57 -4.28
CA ARG A 167 -4.31 -34.60 -3.28
C ARG A 167 -5.47 -33.98 -2.49
N ARG A 168 -6.60 -33.72 -3.14
CA ARG A 168 -7.84 -33.25 -2.49
C ARG A 168 -8.34 -34.26 -1.44
N LYS A 169 -8.44 -35.55 -1.81
CA LYS A 169 -8.83 -36.64 -0.90
C LYS A 169 -7.88 -36.77 0.29
N ARG A 170 -6.57 -36.58 0.07
CA ARG A 170 -5.57 -36.59 1.14
C ARG A 170 -5.79 -35.44 2.13
N LEU A 171 -6.11 -34.24 1.66
CA LEU A 171 -6.45 -33.09 2.53
C LEU A 171 -7.71 -33.32 3.36
N HIS A 172 -8.71 -34.02 2.81
CA HIS A 172 -9.91 -34.35 3.57
C HIS A 172 -9.59 -35.28 4.74
N ASN A 173 -8.59 -36.15 4.58
CA ASN A 173 -8.17 -37.15 5.57
C ASN A 173 -9.39 -37.86 6.19
N ILE A 174 -10.15 -38.55 5.33
CA ILE A 174 -11.41 -39.18 5.73
C ILE A 174 -11.08 -40.41 6.56
N VAL A 175 -11.58 -40.43 7.80
CA VAL A 175 -11.47 -41.54 8.73
C VAL A 175 -12.86 -42.07 9.07
N VAL A 176 -12.94 -43.31 9.53
CA VAL A 176 -14.18 -43.92 10.01
C VAL A 176 -14.14 -43.93 11.53
N SER A 177 -15.16 -43.34 12.17
CA SER A 177 -15.30 -43.38 13.64
C SER A 177 -15.60 -44.80 14.14
N GLU A 178 -15.43 -45.05 15.44
CA GLU A 178 -15.77 -46.34 16.07
C GLU A 178 -17.22 -46.79 15.79
N LYS A 179 -18.14 -45.82 15.62
CA LYS A 179 -19.56 -46.06 15.28
C LYS A 179 -19.83 -46.22 13.77
N GLY A 180 -18.79 -46.33 12.93
CA GLY A 180 -18.93 -46.51 11.48
C GLY A 180 -19.18 -45.23 10.67
N TYR A 181 -19.31 -44.06 11.30
CA TYR A 181 -19.54 -42.81 10.58
C TYR A 181 -18.29 -42.26 9.89
N LYS A 182 -18.46 -41.70 8.68
CA LYS A 182 -17.40 -40.99 7.95
C LYS A 182 -17.12 -39.65 8.61
N LYS A 183 -15.87 -39.39 8.98
CA LYS A 183 -15.41 -38.15 9.59
C LYS A 183 -14.31 -37.52 8.73
N ILE A 184 -14.41 -36.21 8.52
CA ILE A 184 -13.36 -35.41 7.87
C ILE A 184 -12.41 -34.96 8.98
N ALA A 185 -11.27 -35.64 9.14
CA ALA A 185 -10.27 -35.28 10.15
C ALA A 185 -9.33 -34.16 9.68
N GLY A 186 -9.23 -33.94 8.37
CA GLY A 186 -8.47 -32.84 7.79
C GLY A 186 -9.37 -31.64 7.51
N VAL A 187 -9.42 -31.19 6.25
CA VAL A 187 -10.29 -30.10 5.83
C VAL A 187 -10.79 -30.28 4.41
N ALA A 188 -12.07 -29.99 4.18
CA ALA A 188 -12.64 -29.86 2.84
C ALA A 188 -13.20 -28.45 2.66
N TYR A 189 -12.93 -27.82 1.51
CA TYR A 189 -13.52 -26.53 1.16
C TYR A 189 -14.67 -26.71 0.17
N PHE A 190 -15.64 -25.79 0.24
CA PHE A 190 -16.72 -25.70 -0.73
C PHE A 190 -17.20 -24.24 -0.86
N VAL A 191 -17.91 -23.95 -1.94
CA VAL A 191 -18.43 -22.61 -2.24
C VAL A 191 -19.95 -22.61 -2.06
N SER A 192 -20.46 -21.66 -1.29
CA SER A 192 -21.89 -21.32 -1.26
C SER A 192 -22.14 -20.11 -2.16
N LYS A 193 -23.17 -20.17 -3.00
CA LYS A 193 -23.61 -19.03 -3.81
C LYS A 193 -24.61 -18.12 -3.09
N GLY A 194 -25.00 -18.46 -1.85
CA GLY A 194 -26.00 -17.70 -1.09
C GLY A 194 -27.42 -17.73 -1.66
N THR A 195 -27.64 -18.45 -2.75
CA THR A 195 -28.91 -18.59 -3.47
C THR A 195 -29.04 -20.03 -3.96
N GLY A 196 -30.23 -20.62 -3.80
CA GLY A 196 -30.54 -22.00 -4.22
C GLY A 196 -31.37 -22.78 -3.20
N ARG A 197 -32.06 -23.83 -3.67
CA ARG A 197 -32.82 -24.76 -2.81
C ARG A 197 -31.87 -25.38 -1.77
N ASN A 198 -32.21 -25.25 -0.48
CA ASN A 198 -31.50 -25.83 0.67
C ASN A 198 -30.11 -25.26 1.03
N LEU A 199 -29.71 -24.09 0.50
CA LEU A 199 -28.51 -23.39 0.97
C LEU A 199 -28.87 -22.25 1.93
N HIS A 200 -28.76 -22.50 3.23
CA HIS A 200 -28.92 -21.51 4.31
C HIS A 200 -27.64 -20.68 4.56
N LEU A 201 -26.57 -20.94 3.81
CA LEU A 201 -25.27 -20.27 3.99
C LEU A 201 -25.15 -19.07 3.05
N PRO A 202 -24.77 -17.88 3.54
CA PRO A 202 -24.43 -16.73 2.72
C PRO A 202 -23.39 -17.04 1.62
N ALA A 203 -23.27 -16.16 0.64
CA ALA A 203 -22.28 -16.32 -0.42
C ALA A 203 -20.85 -16.29 0.14
N GLY A 204 -20.04 -17.29 -0.20
CA GLY A 204 -18.68 -17.41 0.34
C GLY A 204 -18.03 -18.78 0.11
N ILE A 205 -16.81 -18.90 0.61
CA ILE A 205 -16.04 -20.14 0.67
C ILE A 205 -16.03 -20.61 2.13
N TYR A 206 -16.37 -21.87 2.34
CA TYR A 206 -16.50 -22.49 3.65
C TYR A 206 -15.58 -23.70 3.77
N SER A 207 -15.11 -23.96 4.98
CA SER A 207 -14.49 -25.22 5.35
C SER A 207 -15.53 -26.12 6.02
N LYS A 208 -15.41 -27.44 5.81
CA LYS A 208 -16.16 -28.47 6.51
C LYS A 208 -15.21 -29.48 7.13
N THR A 209 -15.48 -29.84 8.39
CA THR A 209 -14.76 -30.84 9.18
C THR A 209 -15.75 -31.68 10.00
N GLY A 210 -15.24 -32.68 10.72
CA GLY A 210 -16.06 -33.44 11.67
C GLY A 210 -16.90 -34.55 11.01
N THR A 211 -17.79 -35.12 11.80
CA THR A 211 -18.62 -36.27 11.38
C THR A 211 -19.60 -35.83 10.30
N HIS A 212 -19.61 -36.51 9.16
CA HIS A 212 -20.36 -36.12 7.96
C HIS A 212 -20.05 -34.71 7.41
N GLY A 213 -19.04 -34.01 7.92
CA GLY A 213 -18.77 -32.61 7.57
C GLY A 213 -19.72 -31.62 8.24
N SER A 214 -20.24 -31.95 9.43
CA SER A 214 -21.18 -31.11 10.20
C SER A 214 -20.60 -29.75 10.59
N ASP A 215 -19.28 -29.66 10.79
CA ASP A 215 -18.65 -28.48 11.35
C ASP A 215 -18.27 -27.54 10.21
N ILE A 216 -19.10 -26.51 9.98
CA ILE A 216 -18.96 -25.57 8.88
C ILE A 216 -18.44 -24.23 9.40
N LYS A 217 -17.35 -23.71 8.83
CA LYS A 217 -16.83 -22.37 9.16
C LYS A 217 -16.65 -21.52 7.90
N PRO A 218 -17.05 -20.23 7.91
CA PRO A 218 -16.81 -19.34 6.80
C PRO A 218 -15.31 -19.00 6.71
N VAL A 219 -14.68 -19.29 5.59
CA VAL A 219 -13.27 -18.96 5.32
C VAL A 219 -13.19 -17.64 4.57
N ILE A 220 -14.01 -17.44 3.55
CA ILE A 220 -14.12 -16.18 2.83
C ILE A 220 -15.60 -15.87 2.66
N ARG A 221 -16.03 -14.65 2.97
CA ARG A 221 -17.38 -14.18 2.65
C ARG A 221 -17.34 -13.30 1.41
N PHE A 222 -18.37 -13.42 0.56
CA PHE A 222 -18.54 -12.57 -0.60
C PHE A 222 -19.58 -11.49 -0.28
N VAL A 223 -19.12 -10.25 -0.18
CA VAL A 223 -19.94 -9.12 0.25
C VAL A 223 -19.99 -8.04 -0.84
N ARG A 224 -21.10 -7.31 -0.93
CA ARG A 224 -21.16 -6.06 -1.69
C ARG A 224 -20.69 -4.95 -0.76
N ILE A 225 -19.60 -4.27 -1.12
CA ILE A 225 -19.08 -3.16 -0.32
C ILE A 225 -19.59 -1.86 -0.96
N PRO A 226 -20.34 -1.02 -0.22
CA PRO A 226 -20.63 0.35 -0.66
C PRO A 226 -19.30 1.12 -0.64
N SER A 227 -18.98 1.83 -1.73
CA SER A 227 -17.73 2.58 -2.00
C SER A 227 -16.86 2.97 -0.80
N TYR A 228 -15.53 2.85 -0.95
CA TYR A 228 -14.59 3.37 0.05
C TYR A 228 -14.71 4.90 0.14
N VAL A 229 -14.77 5.39 1.38
CA VAL A 229 -14.62 6.81 1.70
C VAL A 229 -13.14 7.13 1.70
N GLU A 230 -12.75 8.33 1.25
CA GLU A 230 -11.37 8.83 1.37
C GLU A 230 -10.92 8.72 2.84
N ARG A 231 -9.93 7.88 3.11
CA ARG A 231 -9.37 7.64 4.44
C ARG A 231 -8.02 8.31 4.62
N LEU A 232 -7.29 8.52 3.53
CA LEU A 232 -5.99 9.16 3.54
C LEU A 232 -6.06 10.43 2.68
N PRO A 233 -6.30 11.61 3.28
CA PRO A 233 -6.36 12.88 2.56
C PRO A 233 -4.95 13.33 2.15
N PHE A 234 -4.32 12.56 1.27
CA PHE A 234 -2.90 12.66 0.91
C PHE A 234 -2.51 14.07 0.45
N GLY A 235 -3.30 14.65 -0.46
CA GLY A 235 -3.05 15.99 -0.97
C GLY A 235 -3.13 17.06 0.12
N GLN A 236 -4.14 16.94 1.00
CA GLN A 236 -4.36 17.91 2.09
C GLN A 236 -3.22 17.86 3.11
N ILE A 237 -2.75 16.66 3.47
CA ILE A 237 -1.63 16.48 4.41
C ILE A 237 -0.36 17.15 3.87
N VAL A 238 -0.04 16.90 2.60
CA VAL A 238 1.15 17.50 1.96
C VAL A 238 1.01 19.02 1.87
N GLU A 239 -0.14 19.51 1.40
CA GLU A 239 -0.39 20.95 1.26
C GLU A 239 -0.31 21.68 2.60
N GLN A 240 -0.94 21.12 3.64
CA GLN A 240 -0.92 21.70 4.98
C GLN A 240 0.50 21.71 5.56
N ARG A 241 1.28 20.63 5.36
CA ARG A 241 2.67 20.58 5.82
C ARG A 241 3.51 21.65 5.13
N VAL A 242 3.37 21.80 3.82
CA VAL A 242 4.05 22.85 3.03
C VAL A 242 3.68 24.24 3.54
N LYS A 243 2.38 24.54 3.65
CA LYS A 243 1.91 25.85 4.16
C LYS A 243 2.44 26.18 5.55
N SER A 244 2.56 25.18 6.43
CA SER A 244 2.96 25.40 7.82
C SER A 244 4.46 25.60 8.05
N ARG A 245 5.34 25.03 7.21
CA ARG A 245 6.78 24.96 7.50
C ARG A 245 7.72 25.37 6.38
N PHE A 246 7.21 25.67 5.18
CA PHE A 246 8.06 25.98 4.04
C PHE A 246 8.99 27.18 4.30
N ASP A 247 8.47 28.26 4.88
CA ASP A 247 9.23 29.49 5.12
C ASP A 247 10.34 29.30 6.18
N GLU A 248 10.05 28.51 7.22
CA GLU A 248 11.01 28.10 8.25
C GLU A 248 12.15 27.30 7.62
N ILE A 249 11.82 26.23 6.88
CA ILE A 249 12.82 25.37 6.23
C ILE A 249 13.62 26.14 5.19
N LEU A 250 12.97 27.01 4.41
CA LEU A 250 13.64 27.84 3.43
C LEU A 250 14.71 28.70 4.11
N SER A 251 14.33 29.41 5.18
CA SER A 251 15.22 30.28 5.95
C SER A 251 16.41 29.50 6.53
N GLU A 252 16.17 28.32 7.09
CA GLU A 252 17.23 27.44 7.61
C GLU A 252 18.21 27.00 6.52
N GLN A 253 17.72 26.54 5.37
CA GLN A 253 18.58 26.07 4.29
C GLN A 253 19.36 27.22 3.64
N PHE A 254 18.77 28.41 3.56
CA PHE A 254 19.48 29.62 3.15
C PHE A 254 20.63 29.95 4.10
N ALA A 255 20.37 29.96 5.41
CA ALA A 255 21.41 30.20 6.42
C ALA A 255 22.56 29.16 6.32
N ARG A 256 22.22 27.88 6.12
CA ARG A 256 23.21 26.80 5.93
C ARG A 256 24.01 26.97 4.64
N ALA A 257 23.36 27.31 3.52
CA ALA A 257 24.03 27.54 2.24
C ALA A 257 25.06 28.67 2.36
N ILE A 258 24.67 29.78 3.00
CA ILE A 258 25.55 30.92 3.27
C ILE A 258 26.74 30.51 4.15
N ALA A 259 26.50 29.75 5.23
CA ALA A 259 27.55 29.30 6.14
C ALA A 259 28.54 28.33 5.47
N SER A 260 28.05 27.42 4.62
CA SER A 260 28.89 26.43 3.93
C SER A 260 29.83 27.04 2.90
N ALA A 261 29.47 28.21 2.34
CA ALA A 261 30.26 28.93 1.35
C ALA A 261 31.35 29.85 1.96
N LYS A 262 31.41 29.97 3.30
CA LYS A 262 32.48 30.71 4.01
C LYS A 262 33.73 29.87 4.28
N ARG A 263 33.70 28.57 3.98
CA ARG A 263 34.85 27.66 3.99
C ARG A 263 35.40 27.52 2.59
#